data_AF-A0A9L0J7Q7-F1
#
_entry.id   AF-A0A9L0J7Q7-F1
#
_cell.length_a   1.000
_cell.length_b   1.000
_cell.length_c   1.000
_cell.angle_alpha   90.00
_cell.angle_beta   90.00
_cell.angle_gamma   90.00
#
_symmetry.space_group_name_H-M   'P 1'
#
loop_
_entity.id
_entity.type
_entity.pdbx_description
1 polymer ?
#
loop_
_entity_poly.entity_id
_entity_poly.type
_entity_poly.pdbx_seq_one_letter_code
_entity_poly.pdbx_strand_id
1 'polypeptide(L)'
;MGLDGVEIFTNASGSHHVLRKAHARVDLVTMATTKNGGIYLLANQKGCDGDRLYYDGCAMIAMNGHIFAQGSQFSLDDVEVLTATLDLEDVRSYRAEISSRNLAASRVSPYPRVKVDFALSCREDLLEPLSEPVEWKYHSPAEEISLGPACWLWDFLRRSQQAGFFLPLSGGVDSAATACLVYSLCRQVCEAVKNGNQEVLADVRTIVNQISYTPQDPRELCGRILTTCYMASENSSRETCNRATELAQQIGSHHIGLNIDPAVKAVVGIFSLVTGTSPLFAVQGGSSRENLALQNVQARIRMVVAYLFAQLSLWSRGARGGLLVLGSANVDESLLGYLTKYDCSSADINPIGGISKSDLRAFVQFCIERFQLPALQSILAAPATAELEPLTNGQVSQTDEEDMGMTYAELSVYGRLRKVAKTGPYSMFCRLLTMWGHICTPRQVAEKVKRFFSKYSANRHKMTTLTPAYHAESYSPDDNRFDLRPFLYHTGWPWQFRCIENQVLQLERREAQDLDGVD
;
A
#
# COMPACT_ATOMS: atom_id res chain seq x y z
N MET A 1 12.05 -19.72 -30.47
CA MET A 1 10.66 -20.20 -30.58
C MET A 1 9.93 -19.58 -31.76
N GLY A 2 9.59 -18.28 -31.79
CA GLY A 2 8.81 -17.70 -32.91
C GLY A 2 9.46 -17.79 -34.29
N LEU A 3 10.78 -17.61 -34.39
CA LEU A 3 11.53 -17.82 -35.63
C LEU A 3 11.60 -19.30 -36.06
N ASP A 4 11.43 -20.23 -35.12
CA ASP A 4 11.46 -21.68 -35.36
C ASP A 4 10.06 -22.26 -35.61
N GLY A 5 9.07 -21.40 -35.88
CA GLY A 5 7.72 -21.80 -36.27
C GLY A 5 6.71 -22.00 -35.14
N VAL A 6 7.06 -21.77 -33.87
CA VAL A 6 6.09 -21.84 -32.75
C VAL A 6 4.98 -20.80 -32.96
N GLU A 7 3.71 -21.22 -33.02
CA GLU A 7 2.54 -20.35 -33.25
C GLU A 7 1.87 -19.89 -31.95
N ILE A 8 1.91 -20.72 -30.90
CA ILE A 8 1.29 -20.47 -29.59
C ILE A 8 2.38 -20.47 -28.50
N PHE A 9 2.37 -19.45 -27.65
CA PHE A 9 3.28 -19.28 -26.52
C PHE A 9 2.48 -19.26 -25.22
N THR A 10 2.86 -20.08 -24.25
CA THR A 10 2.24 -20.10 -22.92
C THR A 10 3.23 -19.57 -21.88
N ASN A 11 2.80 -18.59 -21.07
CA ASN A 11 3.57 -18.00 -19.98
C ASN A 11 2.79 -18.17 -18.66
N ALA A 12 3.33 -18.98 -17.76
CA ALA A 12 2.84 -19.10 -16.39
C ALA A 12 3.62 -18.13 -15.49
N SER A 13 2.90 -17.21 -14.85
CA SER A 13 3.44 -16.11 -14.05
C SER A 13 3.06 -16.24 -12.58
N GLY A 14 3.88 -15.62 -11.73
CA GLY A 14 3.64 -15.39 -10.31
C GLY A 14 3.99 -13.94 -9.96
N SER A 15 3.40 -12.99 -10.69
CA SER A 15 3.66 -11.56 -10.51
C SER A 15 2.68 -10.96 -9.53
N HIS A 16 3.22 -10.36 -8.47
CA HIS A 16 2.46 -9.59 -7.49
C HIS A 16 2.08 -8.19 -8.02
N HIS A 17 1.07 -7.59 -7.39
CA HIS A 17 0.61 -6.23 -7.59
C HIS A 17 1.74 -5.25 -7.30
N VAL A 18 1.89 -4.30 -8.21
CA VAL A 18 2.65 -3.07 -7.98
C VAL A 18 1.80 -1.94 -8.50
N LEU A 19 1.51 -0.97 -7.64
CA LEU A 19 0.62 0.15 -7.95
C LEU A 19 1.06 0.83 -9.25
N ARG A 20 0.12 0.98 -10.20
CA ARG A 20 0.31 1.61 -11.53
C ARG A 20 1.16 0.82 -12.52
N LYS A 21 1.52 -0.44 -12.25
CA LYS A 21 2.45 -1.21 -13.10
C LYS A 21 1.77 -2.22 -14.04
N ALA A 22 0.44 -2.34 -14.00
CA ALA A 22 -0.28 -3.31 -14.84
C ALA A 22 0.01 -3.15 -16.34
N HIS A 23 0.06 -1.90 -16.83
CA HIS A 23 0.32 -1.58 -18.24
C HIS A 23 1.61 -2.20 -18.78
N ALA A 24 2.69 -2.22 -17.99
CA ALA A 24 3.97 -2.75 -18.43
C ALA A 24 3.88 -4.26 -18.80
N ARG A 25 3.01 -5.02 -18.14
CA ARG A 25 2.78 -6.44 -18.46
C ARG A 25 2.05 -6.57 -19.80
N VAL A 26 0.99 -5.79 -19.97
CA VAL A 26 0.19 -5.75 -21.21
C VAL A 26 1.07 -5.33 -22.38
N ASP A 27 1.83 -4.24 -22.24
CA ASP A 27 2.73 -3.72 -23.28
C ASP A 27 3.77 -4.76 -23.70
N LEU A 28 4.37 -5.50 -22.75
CA LEU A 28 5.35 -6.54 -23.06
C LEU A 28 4.74 -7.67 -23.90
N VAL A 29 3.53 -8.13 -23.58
CA VAL A 29 2.84 -9.19 -24.33
C VAL A 29 2.39 -8.67 -25.70
N THR A 30 1.78 -7.50 -25.74
CA THR A 30 1.35 -6.84 -26.97
C THR A 30 2.54 -6.63 -27.91
N MET A 31 3.61 -5.98 -27.46
CA MET A 31 4.81 -5.76 -28.28
C MET A 31 5.49 -7.05 -28.72
N ALA A 32 5.52 -8.08 -27.86
CA ALA A 32 6.10 -9.37 -28.23
C ALA A 32 5.34 -10.05 -29.38
N THR A 33 4.00 -10.00 -29.34
CA THR A 33 3.14 -10.57 -30.38
C THR A 33 3.09 -9.70 -31.64
N THR A 34 3.10 -8.37 -31.53
CA THR A 34 3.27 -7.46 -32.69
C THR A 34 4.59 -7.74 -33.41
N LYS A 35 5.70 -7.86 -32.68
CA LYS A 35 7.02 -7.99 -33.30
C LYS A 35 7.23 -9.33 -33.99
N ASN A 36 6.68 -10.42 -33.45
CA ASN A 36 7.01 -11.77 -33.90
C ASN A 36 5.85 -12.52 -34.58
N GLY A 37 4.62 -12.03 -34.44
CA GLY A 37 3.39 -12.76 -34.73
C GLY A 37 3.19 -13.97 -33.80
N GLY A 38 1.95 -14.42 -33.66
CA GLY A 38 1.58 -15.58 -32.86
C GLY A 38 0.65 -15.25 -31.70
N ILE A 39 0.12 -16.32 -31.11
CA ILE A 39 -0.81 -16.29 -29.98
C ILE A 39 -0.01 -16.42 -28.68
N TYR A 40 -0.29 -15.57 -27.71
CA TYR A 40 0.35 -15.55 -26.40
C TYR A 40 -0.70 -15.68 -25.30
N LEU A 41 -0.57 -16.73 -24.50
CA LEU A 41 -1.39 -16.99 -23.34
C LEU A 41 -0.57 -16.69 -22.10
N LEU A 42 -1.05 -15.77 -21.27
CA LEU A 42 -0.47 -15.49 -19.97
C LEU A 42 -1.48 -15.88 -18.89
N ALA A 43 -1.04 -16.78 -18.00
CA ALA A 43 -1.75 -17.11 -16.76
C ALA A 43 -0.95 -16.58 -15.58
N ASN A 44 -1.62 -16.10 -14.54
CA ASN A 44 -0.98 -15.60 -13.33
C ASN A 44 -1.81 -15.99 -12.12
N GLN A 45 -1.16 -16.15 -10.98
CA GLN A 45 -1.85 -16.27 -9.70
C GLN A 45 -2.67 -15.01 -9.40
N LYS A 46 -3.79 -15.16 -8.69
CA LYS A 46 -4.63 -14.06 -8.21
C LYS A 46 -4.98 -14.28 -6.74
N GLY A 47 -4.83 -13.26 -5.89
CA GLY A 47 -5.07 -13.35 -4.45
C GLY A 47 -3.81 -13.28 -3.59
N CYS A 48 -3.98 -13.35 -2.28
CA CYS A 48 -2.90 -13.59 -1.32
C CYS A 48 -2.58 -15.08 -1.27
N ASP A 49 -1.32 -15.50 -1.10
CA ASP A 49 -0.92 -16.92 -1.03
C ASP A 49 -0.30 -17.34 0.31
N GLY A 50 -0.30 -16.43 1.29
CA GLY A 50 0.23 -16.69 2.63
C GLY A 50 1.22 -15.64 3.13
N ASP A 51 1.48 -14.59 2.35
CA ASP A 51 2.34 -13.49 2.78
C ASP A 51 1.73 -12.10 2.48
N ARG A 52 2.57 -11.07 2.50
CA ARG A 52 2.18 -9.67 2.30
C ARG A 52 1.95 -9.26 0.86
N LEU A 53 2.24 -10.14 -0.09
CA LEU A 53 2.02 -9.90 -1.51
C LEU A 53 0.58 -10.24 -1.87
N TYR A 54 0.07 -9.50 -2.84
CA TYR A 54 -1.18 -9.84 -3.51
C TYR A 54 -0.84 -10.07 -4.97
N TYR A 55 -1.15 -11.24 -5.51
CA TYR A 55 -0.99 -11.56 -6.91
C TYR A 55 -2.19 -11.00 -7.68
N ASP A 56 -1.92 -10.20 -8.70
CA ASP A 56 -2.93 -9.36 -9.34
C ASP A 56 -3.49 -9.94 -10.62
N GLY A 57 -3.34 -11.25 -10.88
CA GLY A 57 -3.95 -11.88 -12.05
C GLY A 57 -3.53 -11.20 -13.35
N CYS A 58 -4.48 -10.53 -14.01
CA CYS A 58 -4.35 -10.00 -15.38
C CYS A 58 -3.90 -11.10 -16.36
N ALA A 59 -4.51 -12.29 -16.22
CA ALA A 59 -4.41 -13.30 -17.25
C ALA A 59 -4.88 -12.70 -18.59
N MET A 60 -4.27 -13.10 -19.70
CA MET A 60 -4.62 -12.53 -20.99
C MET A 60 -4.33 -13.49 -22.14
N ILE A 61 -5.11 -13.34 -23.19
CA ILE A 61 -4.88 -13.97 -24.48
C ILE A 61 -4.63 -12.85 -25.49
N ALA A 62 -3.49 -12.89 -26.16
CA ALA A 62 -3.09 -11.91 -27.16
C ALA A 62 -2.72 -12.61 -28.47
N MET A 63 -2.95 -11.97 -29.61
CA MET A 63 -2.48 -12.46 -30.91
C MET A 63 -2.10 -11.27 -31.80
N ASN A 64 -0.93 -11.35 -32.43
CA ASN A 64 -0.46 -10.38 -33.43
C ASN A 64 -0.53 -8.90 -33.03
N GLY A 65 -0.37 -8.59 -31.74
CA GLY A 65 -0.43 -7.22 -31.21
C GLY A 65 -1.79 -6.77 -30.71
N HIS A 66 -2.78 -7.67 -30.68
CA HIS A 66 -4.12 -7.39 -30.16
C HIS A 66 -4.43 -8.28 -28.97
N ILE A 67 -5.23 -7.77 -28.02
CA ILE A 67 -5.75 -8.54 -26.89
C ILE A 67 -7.12 -9.11 -27.27
N PHE A 68 -7.38 -10.36 -26.91
CA PHE A 68 -8.64 -11.06 -27.19
C PHE A 68 -9.39 -11.46 -25.91
N ALA A 69 -8.66 -11.60 -24.79
CA ALA A 69 -9.27 -11.80 -23.48
C ALA A 69 -8.45 -11.09 -22.41
N GLN A 70 -9.15 -10.44 -21.49
CA GLN A 70 -8.61 -9.78 -20.30
C GLN A 70 -9.22 -10.41 -19.06
N GLY A 71 -8.38 -10.95 -18.18
CA GLY A 71 -8.77 -11.41 -16.85
C GLY A 71 -8.76 -10.28 -15.83
N SER A 72 -9.42 -10.52 -14.72
CA SER A 72 -9.55 -9.57 -13.63
C SER A 72 -8.19 -9.27 -12.99
N GLN A 73 -7.97 -8.00 -12.63
CA GLN A 73 -6.81 -7.65 -11.81
C GLN A 73 -7.06 -7.98 -10.32
N PHE A 74 -8.29 -7.72 -9.86
CA PHE A 74 -8.73 -7.97 -8.50
C PHE A 74 -10.15 -8.56 -8.54
N SER A 75 -10.35 -9.72 -7.93
CA SER A 75 -11.68 -10.28 -7.69
C SER A 75 -11.62 -11.30 -6.56
N LEU A 76 -12.77 -11.66 -6.01
CA LEU A 76 -12.90 -12.66 -4.95
C LEU A 76 -13.06 -14.10 -5.49
N ASP A 77 -12.95 -14.29 -6.81
CA ASP A 77 -13.05 -15.61 -7.43
C ASP A 77 -11.76 -16.40 -7.20
N ASP A 78 -11.87 -17.61 -6.65
CA ASP A 78 -10.71 -18.48 -6.46
C ASP A 78 -10.18 -19.03 -7.80
N VAL A 79 -11.04 -19.13 -8.82
CA VAL A 79 -10.70 -19.58 -10.18
C VAL A 79 -11.35 -18.68 -11.22
N GLU A 80 -10.55 -18.15 -12.14
CA GLU A 80 -11.00 -17.41 -13.33
C GLU A 80 -10.35 -18.04 -14.56
N VAL A 81 -11.15 -18.37 -15.59
CA VAL A 81 -10.68 -19.00 -16.82
C VAL A 81 -11.02 -18.11 -17.99
N LEU A 82 -10.01 -17.84 -18.84
CA LEU A 82 -10.19 -17.12 -20.09
C LEU A 82 -10.09 -18.08 -21.26
N THR A 83 -10.97 -17.91 -22.23
CA THR A 83 -10.98 -18.65 -23.49
C THR A 83 -11.08 -17.67 -24.65
N ALA A 84 -10.44 -18.00 -25.78
CA ALA A 84 -10.61 -17.30 -27.04
C ALA A 84 -10.50 -18.30 -28.19
N THR A 85 -11.38 -18.16 -29.18
CA THR A 85 -11.38 -18.94 -30.42
C THR A 85 -10.65 -18.11 -31.49
N LEU A 86 -9.49 -18.58 -31.94
CA LEU A 86 -8.59 -17.85 -32.83
C LEU A 86 -8.18 -18.72 -34.02
N ASP A 87 -8.09 -18.13 -35.21
CA ASP A 87 -7.63 -18.83 -36.41
C ASP A 87 -6.09 -18.85 -36.48
N LEU A 88 -5.49 -20.03 -36.64
CA LEU A 88 -4.04 -20.16 -36.82
C LEU A 88 -3.58 -19.60 -38.17
N GLU A 89 -4.46 -19.52 -39.17
CA GLU A 89 -4.14 -18.89 -40.45
C GLU A 89 -3.91 -17.38 -40.32
N ASP A 90 -4.50 -16.71 -39.33
CA ASP A 90 -4.20 -15.31 -39.03
C ASP A 90 -2.75 -15.13 -38.54
N VAL A 91 -2.21 -16.09 -37.79
CA VAL A 91 -0.79 -16.08 -37.38
C VAL A 91 0.12 -16.30 -38.59
N ARG A 92 -0.24 -17.24 -39.46
CA ARG A 92 0.57 -17.61 -40.64
C ARG A 92 0.62 -16.48 -41.65
N SER A 93 -0.53 -15.89 -41.98
CA SER A 93 -0.65 -14.75 -42.89
C SER A 93 0.04 -13.51 -42.34
N TYR A 94 -0.15 -13.19 -41.05
CA TYR A 94 0.53 -12.07 -40.39
C TYR A 94 2.06 -12.21 -40.45
N ARG A 95 2.59 -13.43 -40.22
CA ARG A 95 4.04 -13.68 -40.33
C ARG A 95 4.55 -13.63 -41.76
N ALA A 96 3.74 -14.05 -42.74
CA ALA A 96 4.10 -14.00 -44.15
C ALA A 96 4.30 -12.54 -44.63
N GLU A 97 3.52 -11.59 -44.08
CA GLU A 97 3.67 -10.17 -44.36
C GLU A 97 5.05 -9.62 -43.94
N ILE A 98 5.67 -10.20 -42.90
CA ILE A 98 6.93 -9.71 -42.31
C ILE A 98 8.14 -10.37 -42.97
N SER A 99 8.55 -9.86 -44.14
CA SER A 99 9.67 -10.40 -44.94
C SER A 99 11.01 -10.52 -44.19
N SER A 100 11.35 -9.55 -43.35
CA SER A 100 12.60 -9.54 -42.56
C SER A 100 12.66 -10.68 -41.54
N ARG A 101 11.52 -11.03 -40.94
CA ARG A 101 11.36 -12.15 -40.01
C ARG A 101 11.64 -13.48 -40.71
N ASN A 102 11.12 -13.66 -41.92
CA ASN A 102 11.27 -14.90 -42.68
C ASN A 102 12.74 -15.17 -43.05
N LEU A 103 13.50 -14.11 -43.35
CA LEU A 103 14.95 -14.21 -43.55
C LEU A 103 15.70 -14.61 -42.26
N ALA A 104 15.28 -14.10 -41.11
CA ALA A 104 15.87 -14.49 -39.83
C ALA A 104 15.52 -15.94 -39.45
N ALA A 105 14.28 -16.36 -39.74
CA ALA A 105 13.78 -17.71 -39.48
C ALA A 105 14.54 -18.79 -40.27
N SER A 106 15.01 -18.50 -41.49
CA SER A 106 15.80 -19.48 -42.27
C SER A 106 17.19 -19.76 -41.69
N ARG A 107 17.66 -18.96 -40.72
CA ARG A 107 19.01 -19.04 -40.15
C ARG A 107 19.03 -19.58 -38.72
N VAL A 108 17.88 -19.88 -38.11
CA VAL A 108 17.85 -20.36 -36.72
C VAL A 108 18.15 -21.86 -36.64
N SER A 109 18.86 -22.24 -35.57
CA SER A 109 18.96 -23.65 -35.20
C SER A 109 17.62 -24.11 -34.60
N PRO A 110 17.11 -25.28 -34.99
CA PRO A 110 15.80 -25.73 -34.55
C PRO A 110 15.80 -26.11 -33.07
N TYR A 111 14.66 -25.89 -32.41
CA TYR A 111 14.38 -26.41 -31.08
C TYR A 111 14.11 -27.93 -31.15
N PRO A 112 14.39 -28.68 -30.07
CA PRO A 112 13.90 -30.05 -29.93
C PRO A 112 12.37 -30.11 -30.09
N ARG A 113 11.89 -31.11 -30.84
CA ARG A 113 10.46 -31.28 -31.14
C ARG A 113 9.93 -32.55 -30.49
N VAL A 114 8.94 -32.40 -29.62
CA VAL A 114 8.14 -33.50 -29.08
C VAL A 114 6.92 -33.67 -29.97
N LYS A 115 6.78 -34.84 -30.60
CA LYS A 115 5.61 -35.14 -31.44
C LYS A 115 4.48 -35.61 -30.52
N VAL A 116 3.33 -34.97 -30.64
CA VAL A 116 2.12 -35.32 -29.87
C VAL A 116 1.05 -35.72 -30.88
N ASP A 117 0.45 -36.90 -30.69
CA ASP A 117 -0.67 -37.39 -31.51
C ASP A 117 -1.97 -36.76 -31.01
N PHE A 118 -2.14 -35.48 -31.30
CA PHE A 118 -3.27 -34.66 -30.85
C PHE A 118 -3.52 -33.51 -31.84
N ALA A 119 -4.79 -33.21 -32.11
CA ALA A 119 -5.20 -32.07 -32.91
C ALA A 119 -5.79 -30.99 -32.00
N LEU A 120 -5.27 -29.77 -32.09
CA LEU A 120 -5.72 -28.64 -31.27
C LEU A 120 -7.06 -28.06 -31.76
N SER A 121 -7.37 -28.24 -33.05
CA SER A 121 -8.66 -27.90 -33.65
C SER A 121 -9.30 -29.15 -34.28
N CYS A 122 -10.62 -29.14 -34.38
CA CYS A 122 -11.42 -30.19 -35.00
C CYS A 122 -12.40 -29.63 -36.04
N ARG A 123 -13.04 -30.50 -36.83
CA ARG A 123 -13.93 -30.07 -37.92
C ARG A 123 -15.22 -29.40 -37.43
N GLU A 124 -15.58 -29.61 -36.18
CA GLU A 124 -16.78 -29.04 -35.57
C GLU A 124 -16.59 -27.55 -35.25
N ASP A 125 -15.34 -27.08 -35.16
CA ASP A 125 -14.97 -25.69 -34.85
C ASP A 125 -15.35 -24.68 -35.95
N LEU A 126 -15.74 -25.13 -37.15
CA LEU A 126 -16.11 -24.26 -38.28
C LEU A 126 -17.30 -23.34 -37.99
N LEU A 127 -18.13 -23.68 -37.01
CA LEU A 127 -19.30 -22.92 -36.60
C LEU A 127 -19.04 -22.08 -35.34
N GLU A 128 -17.87 -22.24 -34.70
CA GLU A 128 -17.52 -21.50 -33.50
C GLU A 128 -17.17 -20.05 -33.87
N PRO A 129 -17.76 -19.05 -33.18
CA PRO A 129 -17.48 -17.66 -33.46
C PRO A 129 -16.02 -17.32 -33.10
N LEU A 130 -15.33 -16.66 -34.03
CA LEU A 130 -14.01 -16.10 -33.74
C LEU A 130 -14.11 -15.01 -32.69
N SER A 131 -13.13 -14.95 -31.80
CA SER A 131 -13.02 -13.91 -30.80
C SER A 131 -12.55 -12.61 -31.43
N GLU A 132 -13.22 -11.51 -31.11
CA GLU A 132 -12.86 -10.18 -31.59
C GLU A 132 -11.83 -9.50 -30.66
N PRO A 133 -10.95 -8.63 -31.19
CA PRO A 133 -10.04 -7.82 -30.37
C PRO A 133 -10.78 -6.95 -29.35
N VAL A 134 -10.21 -6.83 -28.15
CA VAL A 134 -10.71 -5.98 -27.06
C VAL A 134 -9.67 -4.93 -26.67
N GLU A 135 -10.17 -3.76 -26.27
CA GLU A 135 -9.34 -2.73 -25.64
C GLU A 135 -9.12 -3.05 -24.16
N TRP A 136 -7.87 -2.96 -23.71
CA TRP A 136 -7.55 -3.21 -22.31
C TRP A 136 -8.09 -2.10 -21.41
N LYS A 137 -8.90 -2.47 -20.42
CA LYS A 137 -9.43 -1.52 -19.43
C LYS A 137 -8.55 -1.52 -18.18
N TYR A 138 -7.93 -0.37 -17.89
CA TYR A 138 -7.13 -0.18 -16.69
C TYR A 138 -7.96 0.40 -15.54
N HIS A 139 -7.61 0.01 -14.33
CA HIS A 139 -8.06 0.70 -13.13
C HIS A 139 -7.28 2.00 -12.95
N SER A 140 -7.95 3.05 -12.47
CA SER A 140 -7.28 4.23 -11.93
C SER A 140 -6.49 3.88 -10.67
N PRO A 141 -5.48 4.67 -10.26
CA PRO A 141 -4.73 4.37 -9.06
C PRO A 141 -5.58 4.29 -7.78
N ALA A 142 -6.65 5.10 -7.68
CA ALA A 142 -7.57 5.05 -6.55
C ALA A 142 -8.42 3.78 -6.57
N GLU A 143 -8.80 3.28 -7.76
CA GLU A 143 -9.48 1.99 -7.90
C GLU A 143 -8.55 0.83 -7.55
N GLU A 144 -7.30 0.83 -8.02
CA GLU A 144 -6.29 -0.19 -7.63
C GLU A 144 -6.14 -0.25 -6.10
N ILE A 145 -6.05 0.92 -5.44
CA ILE A 145 -5.99 1.00 -3.97
C ILE A 145 -7.30 0.50 -3.34
N SER A 146 -8.45 0.81 -3.92
CA SER A 146 -9.74 0.37 -3.37
C SER A 146 -9.96 -1.15 -3.48
N LEU A 147 -9.34 -1.80 -4.47
CA LEU A 147 -9.58 -3.20 -4.80
C LEU A 147 -8.50 -4.14 -4.26
N GLY A 148 -7.22 -3.87 -4.53
CA GLY A 148 -6.12 -4.79 -4.20
C GLY A 148 -5.97 -5.09 -2.71
N PRO A 149 -5.70 -4.08 -1.87
CA PRO A 149 -5.69 -4.24 -0.41
C PRO A 149 -7.00 -4.83 0.16
N ALA A 150 -8.15 -4.55 -0.44
CA ALA A 150 -9.44 -5.08 0.01
C ALA A 150 -9.57 -6.60 -0.26
N CYS A 151 -9.19 -7.07 -1.46
CA CYS A 151 -9.12 -8.51 -1.76
C CYS A 151 -8.06 -9.20 -0.90
N TRP A 152 -6.94 -8.53 -0.64
CA TRP A 152 -5.90 -9.06 0.26
C TRP A 152 -6.41 -9.25 1.69
N LEU A 153 -7.15 -8.27 2.23
CA LEU A 153 -7.80 -8.39 3.54
C LEU A 153 -8.84 -9.53 3.56
N TRP A 154 -9.58 -9.73 2.47
CA TRP A 154 -10.54 -10.85 2.36
C TRP A 154 -9.85 -12.20 2.49
N ASP A 155 -8.77 -12.42 1.73
CA ASP A 155 -7.99 -13.66 1.81
C ASP A 155 -7.36 -13.84 3.19
N PHE A 156 -6.82 -12.77 3.79
CA PHE A 156 -6.30 -12.83 5.16
C PHE A 156 -7.38 -13.24 6.17
N LEU A 157 -8.57 -12.66 6.09
CA LEU A 157 -9.65 -12.96 7.01
C LEU A 157 -10.12 -14.41 6.89
N ARG A 158 -10.51 -14.83 5.68
CA ARG A 158 -11.07 -16.18 5.46
C ARG A 158 -10.06 -17.29 5.77
N ARG A 159 -8.78 -17.07 5.47
CA ARG A 159 -7.72 -18.08 5.66
C ARG A 159 -7.12 -18.11 7.05
N SER A 160 -7.11 -16.98 7.76
CA SER A 160 -6.69 -16.93 9.17
C SER A 160 -7.73 -17.51 10.14
N GLN A 161 -8.95 -17.76 9.66
CA GLN A 161 -10.09 -18.23 10.46
C GLN A 161 -10.42 -17.30 11.64
N GLN A 162 -10.06 -16.01 11.53
CA GLN A 162 -10.46 -15.00 12.50
C GLN A 162 -11.89 -14.52 12.25
N ALA A 163 -12.51 -13.96 13.28
CA ALA A 163 -13.91 -13.56 13.23
C ALA A 163 -14.11 -12.14 12.67
N GLY A 164 -13.03 -11.38 12.47
CA GLY A 164 -13.09 -10.04 11.91
C GLY A 164 -11.81 -9.24 12.17
N PHE A 165 -11.97 -7.91 12.15
CA PHE A 165 -10.91 -6.93 12.31
C PHE A 165 -11.17 -5.99 13.48
N PHE A 166 -10.09 -5.58 14.13
CA PHE A 166 -10.05 -4.49 15.10
C PHE A 166 -9.20 -3.35 14.53
N LEU A 167 -9.79 -2.16 14.41
CA LEU A 167 -9.13 -0.98 13.85
C LEU A 167 -9.10 0.17 14.87
N PRO A 168 -7.92 0.56 15.37
CA PRO A 168 -7.72 1.86 16.02
C PRO A 168 -8.06 3.01 15.06
N LEU A 169 -9.23 3.63 15.25
CA LEU A 169 -9.74 4.68 14.37
C LEU A 169 -9.49 6.05 15.02
N SER A 170 -8.58 6.83 14.44
CA SER A 170 -8.12 8.11 15.03
C SER A 170 -8.91 9.34 14.58
N GLY A 171 -9.75 9.22 13.56
CA GLY A 171 -10.38 10.39 12.91
C GLY A 171 -9.44 11.17 11.98
N GLY A 172 -8.26 10.59 11.67
CA GLY A 172 -7.32 11.06 10.66
C GLY A 172 -7.39 10.26 9.35
N VAL A 173 -6.67 10.72 8.32
CA VAL A 173 -6.76 10.18 6.94
C VAL A 173 -6.38 8.71 6.85
N ASP A 174 -5.32 8.27 7.52
CA ASP A 174 -4.74 6.93 7.30
C ASP A 174 -5.62 5.82 7.90
N SER A 175 -6.11 6.03 9.13
CA SER A 175 -7.07 5.10 9.76
C SER A 175 -8.41 5.12 9.05
N ALA A 176 -8.84 6.28 8.52
CA ALA A 176 -10.02 6.39 7.66
C ALA A 176 -9.86 5.62 6.33
N ALA A 177 -8.69 5.69 5.69
CA ALA A 177 -8.38 4.92 4.49
C ALA A 177 -8.44 3.41 4.79
N THR A 178 -7.87 2.98 5.91
CA THR A 178 -7.95 1.58 6.36
C THR A 178 -9.41 1.13 6.56
N ALA A 179 -10.26 1.95 7.17
CA ALA A 179 -11.69 1.71 7.28
C ALA A 179 -12.39 1.63 5.91
N CYS A 180 -12.04 2.50 4.96
CA CYS A 180 -12.58 2.47 3.60
C CYS A 180 -12.20 1.19 2.85
N LEU A 181 -11.02 0.62 3.10
CA LEU A 181 -10.61 -0.66 2.50
C LEU A 181 -11.43 -1.84 3.04
N VAL A 182 -11.71 -1.87 4.35
CA VAL A 182 -12.60 -2.90 4.93
C VAL A 182 -14.03 -2.73 4.41
N TYR A 183 -14.49 -1.49 4.22
CA TYR A 183 -15.79 -1.23 3.59
C TYR A 183 -15.81 -1.66 2.11
N SER A 184 -14.73 -1.40 1.36
CA SER A 184 -14.58 -1.88 -0.01
C SER A 184 -14.62 -3.41 -0.09
N LEU A 185 -13.94 -4.11 0.83
CA LEU A 185 -14.05 -5.57 1.00
C LEU A 185 -15.51 -5.98 1.16
N CYS A 186 -16.26 -5.34 2.07
CA CYS A 186 -17.67 -5.68 2.30
C CYS A 186 -18.52 -5.50 1.02
N ARG A 187 -18.25 -4.44 0.25
CA ARG A 187 -18.92 -4.19 -1.04
C ARG A 187 -18.60 -5.27 -2.07
N GLN A 188 -17.33 -5.67 -2.18
CA GLN A 188 -16.92 -6.73 -3.11
C GLN A 188 -17.51 -8.07 -2.73
N VAL A 189 -17.59 -8.39 -1.43
CA VAL A 189 -18.26 -9.61 -0.94
C VAL A 189 -19.74 -9.60 -1.31
N CYS A 190 -20.47 -8.51 -1.06
CA CYS A 190 -21.88 -8.41 -1.44
C CYS A 190 -22.08 -8.58 -2.94
N GLU A 191 -21.21 -7.96 -3.76
CA GLU A 191 -21.28 -8.07 -5.21
C GLU A 191 -20.97 -9.49 -5.71
N ALA A 192 -19.95 -10.15 -5.15
CA ALA A 192 -19.62 -11.53 -5.49
C ALA A 192 -20.77 -12.50 -5.15
N VAL A 193 -21.38 -12.36 -3.97
CA VAL A 193 -22.54 -13.16 -3.56
C VAL A 193 -23.74 -12.89 -4.47
N LYS A 194 -24.00 -11.62 -4.81
CA LYS A 194 -25.06 -11.24 -5.75
C LYS A 194 -24.85 -11.85 -7.14
N ASN A 195 -23.60 -11.96 -7.57
CA ASN A 195 -23.21 -12.57 -8.85
C ASN A 195 -23.14 -14.11 -8.79
N GLY A 196 -23.51 -14.72 -7.66
CA GLY A 196 -23.68 -16.16 -7.52
C GLY A 196 -22.46 -16.94 -7.07
N ASN A 197 -21.38 -16.26 -6.64
CA ASN A 197 -20.17 -16.91 -6.14
C ASN A 197 -20.45 -17.67 -4.82
N GLN A 198 -20.41 -19.00 -4.89
CA GLN A 198 -20.81 -19.89 -3.78
C GLN A 198 -19.70 -20.01 -2.73
N GLU A 199 -18.43 -19.96 -3.15
CA GLU A 199 -17.27 -20.00 -2.29
C GLU A 199 -17.26 -18.79 -1.34
N VAL A 200 -17.42 -17.58 -1.88
CA VAL A 200 -17.51 -16.35 -1.07
C VAL A 200 -18.71 -16.41 -0.12
N LEU A 201 -19.86 -16.90 -0.58
CA LEU A 201 -21.03 -17.05 0.29
C LEU A 201 -20.78 -18.04 1.44
N ALA A 202 -20.12 -19.16 1.18
CA ALA A 202 -19.76 -20.14 2.19
C ALA A 202 -18.76 -19.58 3.21
N ASP A 203 -17.75 -18.84 2.74
CA ASP A 203 -16.74 -18.21 3.58
C ASP A 203 -17.36 -17.15 4.49
N VAL A 204 -18.22 -16.27 3.98
CA VAL A 204 -18.91 -15.26 4.80
C VAL A 204 -19.74 -15.93 5.89
N ARG A 205 -20.53 -16.94 5.55
CA ARG A 205 -21.36 -17.69 6.51
C ARG A 205 -20.53 -18.33 7.61
N THR A 206 -19.32 -18.80 7.26
CA THR A 206 -18.36 -19.37 8.20
C THR A 206 -17.79 -18.30 9.12
N ILE A 207 -17.32 -17.17 8.57
CA ILE A 207 -16.75 -16.04 9.32
C ILE A 207 -17.76 -15.49 10.33
N VAL A 208 -19.00 -15.23 9.90
CA VAL A 208 -20.04 -14.69 10.80
C VAL A 208 -20.75 -15.76 11.63
N ASN A 209 -20.39 -17.03 11.44
CA ASN A 209 -20.98 -18.20 12.10
C ASN A 209 -22.53 -18.23 12.02
N GLN A 210 -23.08 -17.94 10.85
CA GLN A 210 -24.53 -17.92 10.61
C GLN A 210 -24.86 -18.52 9.23
N ILE A 211 -25.33 -19.78 9.21
CA ILE A 211 -25.58 -20.55 7.98
C ILE A 211 -26.63 -19.90 7.06
N SER A 212 -27.66 -19.27 7.64
CA SER A 212 -28.73 -18.63 6.87
C SER A 212 -28.38 -17.22 6.37
N TYR A 213 -27.20 -16.70 6.71
CA TYR A 213 -26.82 -15.35 6.36
C TYR A 213 -26.45 -15.23 4.88
N THR A 214 -26.90 -14.14 4.26
CA THR A 214 -26.57 -13.79 2.88
C THR A 214 -26.37 -12.28 2.85
N PRO A 215 -25.13 -11.79 2.67
CA PRO A 215 -24.85 -10.35 2.71
C PRO A 215 -25.52 -9.63 1.53
N GLN A 216 -26.23 -8.54 1.82
CA GLN A 216 -26.86 -7.68 0.80
C GLN A 216 -26.49 -6.21 0.99
N ASP A 217 -26.44 -5.74 2.25
CA ASP A 217 -25.98 -4.40 2.60
C ASP A 217 -24.53 -4.47 3.11
N PRO A 218 -23.57 -3.81 2.41
CA PRO A 218 -22.19 -3.73 2.85
C PRO A 218 -22.01 -3.17 4.26
N ARG A 219 -22.90 -2.27 4.71
CA ARG A 219 -22.84 -1.69 6.07
C ARG A 219 -23.14 -2.71 7.14
N GLU A 220 -24.11 -3.59 6.88
CA GLU A 220 -24.52 -4.64 7.79
C GLU A 220 -23.44 -5.72 7.91
N LEU A 221 -22.83 -6.13 6.79
CA LEU A 221 -21.65 -7.00 6.80
C LEU A 221 -20.48 -6.35 7.56
N CYS A 222 -20.19 -5.08 7.30
CA CYS A 222 -19.15 -4.32 7.98
C CYS A 222 -19.35 -4.30 9.50
N GLY A 223 -20.59 -4.14 9.98
CA GLY A 223 -20.90 -4.19 11.41
C GLY A 223 -20.62 -5.52 12.09
N ARG A 224 -20.63 -6.61 11.32
CA ARG A 224 -20.29 -7.96 11.82
C ARG A 224 -18.78 -8.20 11.86
N ILE A 225 -18.05 -7.71 10.86
CA ILE A 225 -16.63 -8.05 10.68
C ILE A 225 -15.66 -6.95 11.09
N LEU A 226 -16.11 -5.73 11.34
CA LEU A 226 -15.25 -4.60 11.71
C LEU A 226 -15.67 -4.00 13.05
N THR A 227 -14.72 -4.00 13.99
CA THR A 227 -14.78 -3.22 15.23
C THR A 227 -13.81 -2.05 15.12
N THR A 228 -14.32 -0.82 15.18
CA THR A 228 -13.49 0.40 15.21
C THR A 228 -13.39 0.93 16.64
N CYS A 229 -12.24 1.48 17.00
CA CYS A 229 -12.04 2.03 18.35
C CYS A 229 -11.31 3.37 18.34
N TYR A 230 -11.97 4.40 18.85
CA TYR A 230 -11.36 5.70 19.13
C TYR A 230 -10.88 5.74 20.59
N MET A 231 -9.58 5.94 20.77
CA MET A 231 -8.88 5.91 22.06
C MET A 231 -8.38 7.31 22.42
N ALA A 232 -9.26 8.10 23.01
CA ALA A 232 -9.01 9.48 23.42
C ALA A 232 -7.98 9.56 24.55
N SER A 233 -7.23 10.65 24.58
CA SER A 233 -6.46 11.11 25.74
C SER A 233 -6.99 12.45 26.21
N GLU A 234 -6.46 12.96 27.33
CA GLU A 234 -6.74 14.29 27.88
C GLU A 234 -6.50 15.43 26.88
N ASN A 235 -5.65 15.17 25.87
CA ASN A 235 -5.26 16.11 24.83
C ASN A 235 -6.11 16.00 23.56
N SER A 236 -7.02 15.03 23.48
CA SER A 236 -7.77 14.75 22.26
C SER A 236 -8.92 15.74 22.07
N SER A 237 -9.08 16.22 20.83
CA SER A 237 -10.14 17.15 20.48
C SER A 237 -11.49 16.45 20.35
N ARG A 238 -12.58 17.19 20.53
CA ARG A 238 -13.93 16.65 20.30
C ARG A 238 -14.15 16.37 18.81
N GLU A 239 -13.48 17.15 17.97
CA GLU A 239 -13.54 17.09 16.52
C GLU A 239 -12.99 15.76 15.98
N THR A 240 -11.81 15.29 16.43
CA THR A 240 -11.29 13.96 16.00
C THR A 240 -12.21 12.82 16.42
N CYS A 241 -12.75 12.88 17.64
CA CYS A 241 -13.71 11.91 18.17
C CYS A 241 -15.00 11.86 17.33
N ASN A 242 -15.57 13.02 17.01
CA ASN A 242 -16.77 13.13 16.18
C ASN A 242 -16.53 12.55 14.78
N ARG A 243 -15.40 12.89 14.14
CA ARG A 243 -15.05 12.36 12.80
C ARG A 243 -14.94 10.83 12.78
N ALA A 244 -14.29 10.25 13.79
CA ALA A 244 -14.18 8.80 13.93
C ALA A 244 -15.56 8.15 14.10
N THR A 245 -16.42 8.74 14.94
CA THR A 245 -17.78 8.27 15.19
C THR A 245 -18.65 8.33 13.93
N GLU A 246 -18.64 9.47 13.23
CA GLU A 246 -19.41 9.68 12.00
C GLU A 246 -19.01 8.70 10.89
N LEU A 247 -17.71 8.50 10.68
CA LEU A 247 -17.23 7.54 9.69
C LEU A 247 -17.65 6.11 10.06
N ALA A 248 -17.48 5.72 11.33
CA ALA A 248 -17.86 4.40 11.82
C ALA A 248 -19.37 4.13 11.62
N GLN A 249 -20.22 5.14 11.86
CA GLN A 249 -21.65 5.07 11.63
C GLN A 249 -22.00 4.92 10.13
N GLN A 250 -21.32 5.65 9.25
CA GLN A 250 -21.55 5.58 7.80
C GLN A 250 -21.16 4.21 7.22
N ILE A 251 -20.00 3.66 7.61
CA ILE A 251 -19.58 2.34 7.14
C ILE A 251 -20.28 1.18 7.86
N GLY A 252 -20.93 1.44 9.00
CA GLY A 252 -21.71 0.44 9.76
C GLY A 252 -20.92 -0.38 10.79
N SER A 253 -19.65 -0.03 11.07
CA SER A 253 -18.80 -0.79 12.01
C SER A 253 -19.30 -0.73 13.46
N HIS A 254 -18.96 -1.74 14.27
CA HIS A 254 -19.14 -1.65 15.72
C HIS A 254 -18.12 -0.67 16.32
N HIS A 255 -18.59 0.51 16.75
CA HIS A 255 -17.71 1.58 17.22
C HIS A 255 -17.57 1.61 18.75
N ILE A 256 -16.34 1.77 19.23
CA ILE A 256 -16.00 1.89 20.65
C ILE A 256 -15.27 3.22 20.87
N GLY A 257 -15.81 4.08 21.73
CA GLY A 257 -15.12 5.25 22.24
C GLY A 257 -14.64 5.03 23.68
N LEU A 258 -13.36 5.27 23.97
CA LEU A 258 -12.81 5.17 25.32
C LEU A 258 -11.75 6.24 25.58
N ASN A 259 -11.41 6.44 26.86
CA ASN A 259 -10.33 7.33 27.30
C ASN A 259 -9.21 6.49 27.95
N ILE A 260 -7.96 6.74 27.56
CA ILE A 260 -6.77 5.99 28.02
C ILE A 260 -6.08 6.60 29.24
N ASP A 261 -6.46 7.81 29.67
CA ASP A 261 -5.79 8.56 30.72
C ASP A 261 -5.72 7.82 32.06
N PRO A 262 -6.74 7.03 32.49
CA PRO A 262 -6.62 6.24 33.72
C PRO A 262 -5.41 5.29 33.67
N ALA A 263 -5.18 4.63 32.53
CA ALA A 263 -4.04 3.74 32.34
C ALA A 263 -2.71 4.52 32.22
N VAL A 264 -2.71 5.64 31.51
CA VAL A 264 -1.52 6.51 31.38
C VAL A 264 -1.10 7.05 32.75
N LYS A 265 -2.04 7.58 33.53
CA LYS A 265 -1.79 8.08 34.89
C LYS A 265 -1.28 6.99 35.82
N ALA A 266 -1.81 5.77 35.72
CA ALA A 266 -1.32 4.64 36.51
C ALA A 266 0.16 4.33 36.17
N VAL A 267 0.51 4.27 34.88
CA VAL A 267 1.89 3.98 34.44
C VAL A 267 2.86 5.09 34.84
N VAL A 268 2.49 6.35 34.63
CA VAL A 268 3.32 7.50 35.06
C VAL A 268 3.41 7.55 36.59
N GLY A 269 2.34 7.24 37.31
CA GLY A 269 2.33 7.15 38.76
C GLY A 269 3.28 6.09 39.31
N ILE A 270 3.38 4.91 38.67
CA ILE A 270 4.37 3.88 39.02
C ILE A 270 5.79 4.41 38.82
N PHE A 271 6.06 5.10 37.71
CA PHE A 271 7.37 5.71 37.48
C PHE A 271 7.70 6.71 38.59
N SER A 272 6.81 7.67 38.86
CA SER A 272 7.01 8.70 39.87
C SER A 272 7.19 8.13 41.28
N LEU A 273 6.47 7.06 41.63
CA LEU A 273 6.59 6.37 42.91
C LEU A 273 7.99 5.76 43.10
N VAL A 274 8.58 5.21 42.04
CA VAL A 274 9.88 4.52 42.10
C VAL A 274 11.06 5.49 41.97
N THR A 275 10.94 6.54 41.14
CA THR A 275 12.06 7.47 40.87
C THR A 275 12.03 8.72 41.75
N GLY A 276 10.89 9.04 42.37
CA GLY A 276 10.69 10.31 43.09
C GLY A 276 10.58 11.54 42.17
N THR A 277 10.46 11.35 40.85
CA THR A 277 10.40 12.44 39.86
C THR A 277 9.20 12.27 38.93
N SER A 278 8.55 13.38 38.57
CA SER A 278 7.40 13.37 37.64
C SER A 278 7.78 14.05 36.32
N PRO A 279 7.71 13.35 35.19
CA PRO A 279 7.95 13.96 33.88
C PRO A 279 6.84 14.96 33.53
N LEU A 280 7.20 16.02 32.80
CA LEU A 280 6.28 17.06 32.34
C LEU A 280 6.22 17.13 30.81
N PHE A 281 5.08 17.56 30.27
CA PHE A 281 5.00 17.94 28.85
C PHE A 281 5.81 19.20 28.57
N ALA A 282 6.22 19.42 27.31
CA ALA A 282 7.02 20.58 26.92
C ALA A 282 6.31 21.90 27.25
N VAL A 283 5.00 21.98 27.00
CA VAL A 283 4.16 23.14 27.34
C VAL A 283 4.04 23.42 28.85
N GLN A 284 4.40 22.43 29.69
CA GLN A 284 4.44 22.54 31.15
C GLN A 284 5.88 22.73 31.68
N GLY A 285 6.86 22.98 30.80
CA GLY A 285 8.27 23.20 31.16
C GLY A 285 9.13 21.93 31.19
N GLY A 286 8.62 20.78 30.71
CA GLY A 286 9.38 19.55 30.58
C GLY A 286 10.42 19.60 29.46
N SER A 287 11.48 18.80 29.58
CA SER A 287 12.49 18.66 28.51
C SER A 287 11.92 17.94 27.27
N SER A 288 12.59 18.09 26.12
CA SER A 288 12.22 17.36 24.88
C SER A 288 12.17 15.84 25.08
N ARG A 289 13.00 15.31 26.00
CA ARG A 289 13.01 13.87 26.33
C ARG A 289 11.77 13.47 27.12
N GLU A 290 11.38 14.24 28.13
CA GLU A 290 10.18 13.98 28.93
C GLU A 290 8.92 14.06 28.07
N ASN A 291 8.82 15.11 27.27
CA ASN A 291 7.71 15.33 26.36
C ASN A 291 7.52 14.14 25.40
N LEU A 292 8.60 13.72 24.73
CA LEU A 292 8.57 12.56 23.84
C LEU A 292 8.24 11.26 24.60
N ALA A 293 8.74 11.08 25.82
CA ALA A 293 8.43 9.91 26.63
C ALA A 293 6.94 9.82 26.98
N LEU A 294 6.31 10.93 27.39
CA LEU A 294 4.88 11.00 27.70
C LEU A 294 3.99 10.73 26.49
N GLN A 295 4.35 11.25 25.32
CA GLN A 295 3.66 10.93 24.06
C GLN A 295 3.78 9.44 23.73
N ASN A 296 4.98 8.87 23.87
CA ASN A 296 5.23 7.45 23.60
C ASN A 296 4.46 6.54 24.57
N VAL A 297 4.30 6.92 25.85
CA VAL A 297 3.48 6.15 26.80
C VAL A 297 2.03 6.08 26.33
N GLN A 298 1.43 7.22 25.96
CA GLN A 298 0.07 7.26 25.41
C GLN A 298 -0.05 6.39 24.15
N ALA A 299 0.91 6.50 23.22
CA ALA A 299 0.92 5.72 21.98
C ALA A 299 0.97 4.20 22.23
N ARG A 300 1.80 3.74 23.19
CA ARG A 300 1.90 2.32 23.55
C ARG A 300 0.70 1.80 24.32
N ILE A 301 0.09 2.61 25.19
CA ILE A 301 -1.14 2.22 25.89
C ILE A 301 -2.27 1.97 24.90
N ARG A 302 -2.38 2.77 23.83
CA ARG A 302 -3.36 2.50 22.76
C ARG A 302 -3.15 1.14 22.10
N MET A 303 -1.90 0.71 21.89
CA MET A 303 -1.60 -0.62 21.37
C MET A 303 -2.04 -1.72 22.34
N VAL A 304 -1.73 -1.60 23.64
CA VAL A 304 -2.15 -2.57 24.66
C VAL A 304 -3.67 -2.70 24.71
N VAL A 305 -4.37 -1.56 24.69
CA VAL A 305 -5.84 -1.52 24.67
C VAL A 305 -6.38 -2.14 23.38
N ALA A 306 -5.78 -1.84 22.21
CA ALA A 306 -6.20 -2.40 20.94
C ALA A 306 -6.18 -3.93 20.94
N TYR A 307 -5.08 -4.54 21.41
CA TYR A 307 -4.97 -6.00 21.49
C TYR A 307 -5.92 -6.61 22.53
N LEU A 308 -6.16 -5.93 23.66
CA LEU A 308 -7.14 -6.38 24.64
C LEU A 308 -8.55 -6.47 24.03
N PHE A 309 -8.98 -5.44 23.30
CA PHE A 309 -10.28 -5.45 22.63
C PHE A 309 -10.32 -6.39 21.43
N ALA A 310 -9.23 -6.55 20.69
CA ALA A 310 -9.16 -7.53 19.62
C ALA A 310 -9.41 -8.96 20.12
N GLN A 311 -8.91 -9.28 21.33
CA GLN A 311 -9.10 -10.57 21.97
C GLN A 311 -10.45 -10.73 22.67
N LEU A 312 -10.99 -9.67 23.30
CA LEU A 312 -12.14 -9.78 24.21
C LEU A 312 -13.41 -9.04 23.78
N SER A 313 -13.40 -8.20 22.75
CA SER A 313 -14.59 -7.44 22.35
C SER A 313 -15.70 -8.31 21.77
N LEU A 314 -15.37 -9.41 21.09
CA LEU A 314 -16.37 -10.38 20.65
C LEU A 314 -16.92 -11.18 21.83
N TRP A 315 -16.03 -11.61 22.74
CA TRP A 315 -16.41 -12.28 23.98
C TRP A 315 -17.39 -11.44 24.82
N SER A 316 -17.13 -10.13 24.98
CA SER A 316 -18.02 -9.24 25.74
C SER A 316 -19.39 -9.05 25.10
N ARG A 317 -19.52 -9.39 23.81
CA ARG A 317 -20.77 -9.40 23.03
C ARG A 317 -21.39 -10.80 22.91
N GLY A 318 -20.83 -11.81 23.58
CA GLY A 318 -21.31 -13.20 23.50
C GLY A 318 -20.97 -13.91 22.19
N ALA A 319 -20.07 -13.35 21.38
CA ALA A 319 -19.60 -13.94 20.13
C ALA A 319 -18.29 -14.71 20.33
N ARG A 320 -18.02 -15.68 19.46
CA ARG A 320 -16.78 -16.49 19.46
C ARG A 320 -15.74 -15.87 18.53
N GLY A 321 -14.47 -16.24 18.73
CA GLY A 321 -13.35 -15.84 17.89
C GLY A 321 -12.62 -14.59 18.39
N GLY A 322 -11.51 -14.27 17.71
CA GLY A 322 -10.72 -13.06 17.91
C GLY A 322 -10.74 -12.18 16.66
N LEU A 323 -10.22 -10.96 16.80
CA LEU A 323 -10.11 -9.99 15.72
C LEU A 323 -8.62 -9.80 15.35
N LEU A 324 -8.34 -9.63 14.06
CA LEU A 324 -7.03 -9.17 13.59
C LEU A 324 -6.89 -7.67 13.81
N VAL A 325 -5.83 -7.25 14.50
CA VAL A 325 -5.51 -5.82 14.66
C VAL A 325 -4.97 -5.28 13.35
N LEU A 326 -5.61 -4.22 12.83
CA LEU A 326 -5.18 -3.51 11.64
C LEU A 326 -4.29 -2.31 12.00
N GLY A 327 -3.13 -2.23 11.35
CA GLY A 327 -2.26 -1.06 11.39
C GLY A 327 -2.63 -0.01 10.35
N SER A 328 -2.21 1.24 10.58
CA SER A 328 -2.46 2.37 9.68
C SER A 328 -1.23 3.26 9.45
N ALA A 329 -0.01 2.72 9.59
CA ALA A 329 1.19 3.45 9.19
C ALA A 329 1.28 3.47 7.66
N ASN A 330 1.60 4.60 7.04
CA ASN A 330 1.83 4.70 5.60
C ASN A 330 3.32 4.48 5.23
N VAL A 331 3.61 4.35 3.93
CA VAL A 331 4.97 4.02 3.46
C VAL A 331 5.99 5.13 3.72
N ASP A 332 5.56 6.39 3.73
CA ASP A 332 6.43 7.56 3.85
C ASP A 332 6.88 7.75 5.31
N GLU A 333 5.96 7.64 6.27
CA GLU A 333 6.25 7.62 7.71
C GLU A 333 7.11 6.41 8.09
N SER A 334 6.78 5.23 7.52
CA SER A 334 7.56 3.99 7.72
C SER A 334 9.01 4.15 7.23
N LEU A 335 9.22 4.87 6.12
CA LEU A 335 10.55 5.13 5.56
C LEU A 335 11.38 6.04 6.48
N LEU A 336 10.79 7.13 6.97
CA LEU A 336 11.48 8.05 7.89
C LEU A 336 11.61 7.47 9.31
N GLY A 337 10.79 6.47 9.62
CA GLY A 337 10.58 5.91 10.95
C GLY A 337 9.92 6.91 11.90
N TYR A 338 9.01 7.73 11.36
CA TYR A 338 8.19 8.69 12.09
C TYR A 338 6.98 7.97 12.71
N LEU A 339 7.26 7.17 13.73
CA LEU A 339 6.29 6.37 14.48
C LEU A 339 6.88 6.01 15.84
N THR A 340 6.04 5.70 16.83
CA THR A 340 6.53 5.18 18.12
C THR A 340 6.74 3.68 18.01
N LYS A 341 7.94 3.20 18.37
CA LYS A 341 8.18 1.75 18.36
C LYS A 341 7.23 1.07 19.37
N TYR A 342 6.43 0.13 18.86
CA TYR A 342 5.38 -0.62 19.57
C TYR A 342 4.15 0.20 20.00
N ASP A 343 3.78 1.24 19.25
CA ASP A 343 2.42 1.81 19.29
C ASP A 343 1.48 1.07 18.31
N CYS A 344 0.34 1.68 17.95
CA CYS A 344 -0.61 1.12 16.97
C CYS A 344 -0.05 0.99 15.54
N SER A 345 1.19 1.42 15.26
CA SER A 345 1.92 1.03 14.04
C SER A 345 2.38 -0.44 14.08
N SER A 346 2.43 -1.04 15.27
CA SER A 346 2.61 -2.47 15.52
C SER A 346 1.24 -3.15 15.72
N ALA A 347 0.82 -3.87 14.70
CA ALA A 347 -0.45 -4.57 14.57
C ALA A 347 -0.20 -5.95 13.94
N ASP A 348 -1.26 -6.70 13.60
CA ASP A 348 -1.11 -8.02 12.99
C ASP A 348 -0.80 -7.88 11.48
N ILE A 349 -1.55 -7.02 10.79
CA ILE A 349 -1.37 -6.69 9.37
C ILE A 349 -1.67 -5.22 9.09
N ASN A 350 -1.03 -4.65 8.07
CA ASN A 350 -1.24 -3.26 7.66
C ASN A 350 -1.57 -3.16 6.15
N PRO A 351 -2.83 -2.91 5.76
CA PRO A 351 -3.23 -2.87 4.35
C PRO A 351 -2.77 -1.60 3.62
N ILE A 352 -2.31 -0.57 4.33
CA ILE A 352 -1.87 0.70 3.72
C ILE A 352 -0.37 0.98 3.85
N GLY A 353 0.40 0.12 4.52
CA GLY A 353 1.83 0.36 4.80
C GLY A 353 2.73 0.39 3.56
N GLY A 354 2.23 -0.06 2.42
CA GLY A 354 2.88 0.09 1.12
C GLY A 354 2.42 1.29 0.29
N ILE A 355 1.55 2.17 0.79
CA ILE A 355 0.90 3.25 0.02
C ILE A 355 1.40 4.62 0.48
N SER A 356 1.61 5.54 -0.46
CA SER A 356 2.06 6.93 -0.19
C SER A 356 0.97 7.77 0.48
N LYS A 357 1.36 8.77 1.29
CA LYS A 357 0.40 9.68 1.94
C LYS A 357 -0.46 10.43 0.92
N SER A 358 0.15 10.86 -0.19
CA SER A 358 -0.54 11.55 -1.28
C SER A 358 -1.61 10.65 -1.90
N ASP A 359 -1.30 9.37 -2.12
CA ASP A 359 -2.24 8.41 -2.68
C ASP A 359 -3.35 8.04 -1.70
N LEU A 360 -3.05 7.97 -0.40
CA LEU A 360 -4.08 7.78 0.63
C LEU A 360 -5.07 8.95 0.65
N ARG A 361 -4.61 10.20 0.54
CA ARG A 361 -5.50 11.36 0.43
C ARG A 361 -6.35 11.29 -0.85
N ALA A 362 -5.75 10.94 -1.99
CA ALA A 362 -6.48 10.79 -3.26
C ALA A 362 -7.51 9.65 -3.20
N PHE A 363 -7.15 8.52 -2.58
CA PHE A 363 -8.04 7.39 -2.37
C PHE A 363 -9.22 7.74 -1.44
N VAL A 364 -8.96 8.42 -0.33
CA VAL A 364 -10.03 8.88 0.58
C VAL A 364 -10.96 9.87 -0.12
N GLN A 365 -10.42 10.75 -0.98
CA GLN A 365 -11.24 11.63 -1.81
C GLN A 365 -12.14 10.84 -2.78
N PHE A 366 -11.58 9.84 -3.45
CA PHE A 366 -12.34 8.93 -4.31
C PHE A 366 -13.46 8.19 -3.54
N CYS A 367 -13.22 7.80 -2.29
CA CYS A 367 -14.21 7.11 -1.46
C CYS A 367 -15.42 7.97 -1.11
N ILE A 368 -15.29 9.30 -1.03
CA ILE A 368 -16.43 10.20 -0.77
C ILE A 368 -17.53 9.96 -1.81
N GLU A 369 -17.17 9.95 -3.08
CA GLU A 369 -18.12 9.79 -4.19
C GLU A 369 -18.43 8.32 -4.46
N ARG A 370 -17.41 7.46 -4.51
CA ARG A 370 -17.61 6.05 -4.87
C ARG A 370 -18.41 5.28 -3.81
N PHE A 371 -18.17 5.58 -2.54
CA PHE A 371 -18.77 4.87 -1.40
C PHE A 371 -19.83 5.69 -0.66
N GLN A 372 -20.06 6.95 -1.05
CA GLN A 372 -21.05 7.85 -0.46
C GLN A 372 -20.80 8.06 1.05
N LEU A 373 -19.55 8.39 1.40
CA LEU A 373 -19.08 8.57 2.78
C LEU A 373 -18.72 10.05 3.06
N PRO A 374 -19.71 10.94 3.30
CA PRO A 374 -19.45 12.36 3.48
C PRO A 374 -18.61 12.69 4.72
N ALA A 375 -18.52 11.81 5.73
CA ALA A 375 -17.65 12.03 6.90
C ALA A 375 -16.19 12.25 6.51
N LEU A 376 -15.75 11.66 5.38
CA LEU A 376 -14.39 11.76 4.88
C LEU A 376 -14.01 13.19 4.44
N GLN A 377 -14.99 14.05 4.09
CA GLN A 377 -14.71 15.44 3.73
C GLN A 377 -14.08 16.20 4.89
N SER A 378 -14.67 16.07 6.09
CA SER A 378 -14.14 16.70 7.31
C SER A 378 -12.78 16.12 7.72
N ILE A 379 -12.55 14.83 7.47
CA ILE A 379 -11.28 14.14 7.75
C ILE A 379 -10.16 14.64 6.81
N LEU A 380 -10.45 14.84 5.53
CA LEU A 380 -9.47 15.36 4.56
C LEU A 380 -9.11 16.83 4.77
N ALA A 381 -10.09 17.62 5.22
CA ALA A 381 -9.93 19.04 5.49
C ALA A 381 -9.21 19.31 6.82
N ALA A 382 -9.24 18.37 7.76
CA ALA A 382 -8.57 18.51 9.04
C ALA A 382 -7.04 18.55 8.87
N PRO A 383 -6.33 19.40 9.64
CA PRO A 383 -4.87 19.41 9.63
C PRO A 383 -4.32 18.09 10.16
N ALA A 384 -3.30 17.54 9.50
CA ALA A 384 -2.62 16.33 9.93
C ALA A 384 -1.75 16.65 11.15
N THR A 385 -2.21 16.21 12.32
CA THR A 385 -1.56 16.47 13.61
C THR A 385 -1.73 15.27 14.54
N ALA A 386 -0.75 15.05 15.41
CA ALA A 386 -0.84 14.08 16.51
C ALA A 386 -1.28 14.79 17.80
N GLU A 387 -2.50 14.53 18.27
CA GLU A 387 -3.05 15.08 19.53
C GLU A 387 -2.48 14.35 20.76
N LEU A 388 -1.15 14.34 20.91
CA LEU A 388 -0.42 13.65 21.99
C LEU A 388 0.16 14.60 23.04
N GLU A 389 0.16 15.90 22.77
CA GLU A 389 0.56 16.98 23.69
C GLU A 389 -0.63 17.86 24.05
N PRO A 390 -0.64 18.50 25.24
CA PRO A 390 -1.72 19.41 25.60
C PRO A 390 -1.88 20.53 24.58
N LEU A 391 -3.12 20.82 24.24
CA LEU A 391 -3.47 21.87 23.28
C LEU A 391 -3.02 23.24 23.80
N THR A 392 -2.31 24.00 22.98
CA THR A 392 -1.97 25.39 23.30
C THR A 392 -3.12 26.28 22.84
N ASN A 393 -3.79 26.99 23.76
CA ASN A 393 -4.98 27.80 23.46
C ASN A 393 -6.12 27.03 22.75
N GLY A 394 -6.25 25.73 23.01
CA GLY A 394 -7.25 24.89 22.36
C GLY A 394 -6.94 24.50 20.91
N GLN A 395 -5.73 24.78 20.43
CA GLN A 395 -5.25 24.37 19.11
C GLN A 395 -4.05 23.43 19.22
N VAL A 396 -3.91 22.53 18.24
CA VAL A 396 -2.78 21.62 18.16
C VAL A 396 -1.52 22.40 17.79
N SER A 397 -0.44 22.16 18.51
CA SER A 397 0.76 22.99 18.48
C SER A 397 1.60 22.83 17.21
N GLN A 398 1.48 21.69 16.49
CA GLN A 398 2.37 21.35 15.37
C GLN A 398 1.76 20.32 14.41
N THR A 399 2.05 20.46 13.13
CA THR A 399 1.70 19.47 12.09
C THR A 399 2.75 18.38 11.94
N ASP A 400 2.37 17.23 11.40
CA ASP A 400 3.30 16.10 11.19
C ASP A 400 4.48 16.50 10.28
N GLU A 401 4.24 17.30 9.23
CA GLU A 401 5.28 17.74 8.29
C GLU A 401 6.30 18.69 8.95
N GLU A 402 5.85 19.55 9.87
CA GLU A 402 6.72 20.42 10.64
C GLU A 402 7.61 19.62 11.60
N ASP A 403 7.06 18.61 12.28
CA ASP A 403 7.84 17.75 13.20
C ASP A 403 8.83 16.84 12.43
N MET A 404 8.39 16.30 11.29
CA MET A 404 9.29 15.60 10.36
C MET A 404 10.35 16.54 9.78
N GLY A 405 10.06 17.83 9.66
CA GLY A 405 10.93 18.83 9.05
C GLY A 405 11.09 18.65 7.54
N MET A 406 10.07 18.06 6.90
CA MET A 406 9.95 17.81 5.47
C MET A 406 8.51 17.45 5.13
N THR A 407 8.07 17.80 3.93
CA THR A 407 6.71 17.48 3.48
C THR A 407 6.59 16.03 3.03
N TYR A 408 5.37 15.49 2.99
CA TYR A 408 5.09 14.16 2.42
C TYR A 408 5.47 14.10 0.94
N ALA A 409 5.32 15.21 0.20
CA ALA A 409 5.74 15.30 -1.20
C ALA A 409 7.28 15.13 -1.34
N GLU A 410 8.05 15.78 -0.47
CA GLU A 410 9.51 15.61 -0.43
C GLU A 410 9.90 14.18 -0.02
N LEU A 411 9.24 13.60 0.99
CA LEU A 411 9.47 12.23 1.45
C LEU A 411 9.27 11.19 0.35
N SER A 412 8.19 11.31 -0.41
CA SER A 412 7.93 10.47 -1.58
C SER A 412 9.05 10.56 -2.62
N VAL A 413 9.60 11.76 -2.87
CA VAL A 413 10.75 11.95 -3.77
C VAL A 413 12.00 11.27 -3.20
N TYR A 414 12.30 11.46 -1.91
CA TYR A 414 13.44 10.80 -1.26
C TYR A 414 13.33 9.28 -1.31
N GLY A 415 12.14 8.73 -1.06
CA GLY A 415 11.85 7.29 -1.14
C GLY A 415 12.12 6.72 -2.53
N ARG A 416 11.57 7.35 -3.57
CA ARG A 416 11.79 6.94 -4.97
C ARG A 416 13.25 7.07 -5.38
N LEU A 417 13.94 8.17 -5.04
CA LEU A 417 15.35 8.33 -5.34
C LEU A 417 16.21 7.26 -4.64
N ARG A 418 15.98 7.05 -3.34
CA ARG A 418 16.71 6.05 -2.54
C ARG A 418 16.50 4.63 -3.05
N LYS A 419 15.24 4.22 -3.26
CA LYS A 419 14.90 2.82 -3.52
C LYS A 419 14.77 2.48 -5.00
N VAL A 420 14.15 3.34 -5.81
CA VAL A 420 13.97 3.08 -7.26
C VAL A 420 15.23 3.48 -8.01
N ALA A 421 15.70 4.73 -7.85
CA ALA A 421 16.89 5.25 -8.53
C ALA A 421 18.22 4.84 -7.85
N LYS A 422 18.16 4.10 -6.73
CA LYS A 422 19.31 3.52 -6.01
C LYS A 422 20.32 4.55 -5.52
N THR A 423 19.87 5.74 -5.12
CA THR A 423 20.78 6.82 -4.72
C THR A 423 21.13 6.76 -3.22
N GLY A 424 22.42 6.85 -2.91
CA GLY A 424 22.91 7.21 -1.57
C GLY A 424 22.90 8.73 -1.34
N PRO A 425 23.42 9.24 -0.21
CA PRO A 425 23.33 10.66 0.14
C PRO A 425 23.88 11.60 -0.92
N TYR A 426 25.12 11.37 -1.39
CA TYR A 426 25.75 12.23 -2.38
C TYR A 426 25.03 12.20 -3.73
N SER A 427 24.67 11.01 -4.23
CA SER A 427 23.92 10.88 -5.49
C SER A 427 22.53 11.51 -5.41
N MET A 428 21.85 11.41 -4.27
CA MET A 428 20.55 12.07 -4.04
C MET A 428 20.70 13.59 -4.07
N PHE A 429 21.73 14.12 -3.39
CA PHE A 429 22.07 15.55 -3.43
C PHE A 429 22.29 16.03 -4.87
N CYS A 430 23.14 15.36 -5.65
CA CYS A 430 23.38 15.75 -7.05
C CYS A 430 22.10 15.74 -7.91
N ARG A 431 21.22 14.75 -7.72
CA ARG A 431 19.94 14.69 -8.45
C ARG A 431 19.01 15.82 -8.06
N LEU A 432 18.89 16.09 -6.77
CA LEU A 432 18.00 17.14 -6.25
C LEU A 432 18.51 18.55 -6.56
N LEU A 433 19.81 18.77 -6.69
CA LEU A 433 20.34 20.03 -7.20
C LEU A 433 19.75 20.38 -8.57
N THR A 434 19.67 19.41 -9.48
CA THR A 434 19.06 19.62 -10.80
C THR A 434 17.54 19.75 -10.71
N MET A 435 16.88 18.91 -9.92
CA MET A 435 15.41 18.90 -9.83
C MET A 435 14.84 20.13 -9.12
N TRP A 436 15.53 20.62 -8.09
CA TRP A 436 15.05 21.70 -7.21
C TRP A 436 15.87 22.98 -7.31
N GLY A 437 16.80 23.09 -8.28
CA GLY A 437 17.67 24.26 -8.41
C GLY A 437 16.93 25.59 -8.60
N HIS A 438 15.66 25.56 -9.02
CA HIS A 438 14.81 26.75 -9.14
C HIS A 438 14.09 27.14 -7.84
N ILE A 439 14.07 26.26 -6.83
CA ILE A 439 13.37 26.47 -5.54
C ILE A 439 14.36 26.46 -4.36
N CYS A 440 15.51 25.81 -4.50
CA CYS A 440 16.47 25.58 -3.43
C CYS A 440 17.89 25.89 -3.89
N THR A 441 18.65 26.58 -3.04
CA THR A 441 20.10 26.74 -3.20
C THR A 441 20.83 25.41 -2.95
N PRO A 442 22.09 25.27 -3.42
CA PRO A 442 22.87 24.06 -3.16
C PRO A 442 22.96 23.72 -1.66
N ARG A 443 23.13 24.73 -0.80
CA ARG A 443 23.16 24.58 0.66
C ARG A 443 21.84 24.03 1.21
N GLN A 444 20.70 24.54 0.75
CA GLN A 444 19.39 24.09 1.19
C GLN A 444 19.12 22.62 0.79
N VAL A 445 19.49 22.23 -0.43
CA VAL A 445 19.37 20.83 -0.87
C VAL A 445 20.26 19.91 -0.01
N ALA A 446 21.49 20.33 0.29
CA ALA A 446 22.39 19.57 1.16
C ALA A 446 21.78 19.34 2.54
N GLU A 447 21.23 20.38 3.18
CA GLU A 447 20.61 20.26 4.50
C GLU A 447 19.38 19.36 4.50
N LYS A 448 18.53 19.44 3.47
CA LYS A 448 17.39 18.53 3.28
C LYS A 448 17.83 17.07 3.17
N VAL A 449 18.82 16.78 2.33
CA VAL A 449 19.35 15.41 2.12
C VAL A 449 20.00 14.87 3.40
N LYS A 450 20.85 15.67 4.06
CA LYS A 450 21.48 15.26 5.32
C LYS A 450 20.44 14.96 6.40
N ARG A 451 19.42 15.81 6.53
CA ARG A 451 18.31 15.61 7.48
C ARG A 451 17.57 14.30 7.22
N PHE A 452 17.20 14.05 5.96
CA PHE A 452 16.55 12.80 5.57
C PHE A 452 17.39 11.58 5.95
N PHE A 453 18.65 11.50 5.51
CA PHE A 453 19.49 10.32 5.79
C PHE A 453 19.82 10.15 7.28
N SER A 454 19.95 11.24 8.03
CA SER A 454 20.17 11.19 9.48
C SER A 454 18.95 10.61 10.19
N LYS A 455 17.74 11.13 9.92
CA LYS A 455 16.49 10.61 10.49
C LYS A 455 16.21 9.16 10.05
N TYR A 456 16.32 8.86 8.76
CA TYR A 456 16.17 7.51 8.21
C TYR A 456 17.09 6.50 8.91
N SER A 457 18.38 6.84 9.04
CA SER A 457 19.37 5.90 9.59
C SER A 457 19.23 5.71 11.09
N ALA A 458 18.89 6.76 11.84
CA ALA A 458 18.63 6.69 13.28
C ALA A 458 17.39 5.85 13.60
N ASN A 459 16.36 5.92 12.75
CA ASN A 459 15.10 5.23 12.98
C ASN A 459 14.98 3.87 12.29
N ARG A 460 15.97 3.43 11.49
CA ARG A 460 15.86 2.18 10.71
C ARG A 460 15.57 0.95 11.57
N HIS A 461 16.06 0.91 12.80
CA HIS A 461 15.79 -0.15 13.77
C HIS A 461 14.30 -0.33 14.12
N LYS A 462 13.42 0.62 13.77
CA LYS A 462 11.96 0.47 13.92
C LYS A 462 11.37 -0.42 12.84
N MET A 463 11.97 -0.42 11.64
CA MET A 463 11.50 -1.18 10.49
C MET A 463 11.68 -2.70 10.66
N THR A 464 12.62 -3.13 11.49
CA THR A 464 12.86 -4.57 11.73
C THR A 464 11.72 -5.25 12.49
N THR A 465 10.85 -4.48 13.14
CA THR A 465 9.72 -4.98 13.93
C THR A 465 8.41 -4.29 13.55
N LEU A 466 8.37 -3.62 12.40
CA LEU A 466 7.12 -3.01 11.91
C LEU A 466 6.21 -4.10 11.36
N THR A 467 4.90 -3.85 11.46
CA THR A 467 3.84 -4.72 10.97
C THR A 467 4.05 -5.11 9.50
N PRO A 468 3.84 -6.39 9.11
CA PRO A 468 3.83 -6.77 7.71
C PRO A 468 2.73 -6.02 6.95
N ALA A 469 3.11 -5.40 5.83
CA ALA A 469 2.23 -4.52 5.07
C ALA A 469 2.03 -4.98 3.63
N TYR A 470 0.81 -4.79 3.12
CA TYR A 470 0.46 -4.97 1.72
C TYR A 470 1.50 -4.30 0.82
N HIS A 471 2.03 -5.04 -0.16
CA HIS A 471 2.98 -4.47 -1.11
C HIS A 471 2.24 -3.71 -2.23
N ALA A 472 2.50 -2.40 -2.34
CA ALA A 472 1.96 -1.56 -3.41
C ALA A 472 3.06 -0.75 -4.11
N GLU A 473 3.76 0.12 -3.37
CA GLU A 473 4.77 0.99 -3.93
C GLU A 473 6.12 0.29 -4.16
N SER A 474 6.72 0.56 -5.32
CA SER A 474 8.06 0.05 -5.69
C SER A 474 9.21 0.65 -4.86
N TYR A 475 8.90 1.55 -3.93
CA TYR A 475 9.86 2.19 -3.04
C TYR A 475 9.71 1.81 -1.56
N SER A 476 8.93 0.77 -1.26
CA SER A 476 8.71 0.29 0.11
C SER A 476 10.02 0.14 0.91
N PRO A 477 10.06 0.59 2.18
CA PRO A 477 11.19 0.40 3.08
C PRO A 477 11.17 -0.95 3.79
N ASP A 478 10.24 -1.86 3.50
CA ASP A 478 10.10 -3.14 4.22
C ASP A 478 11.42 -3.93 4.30
N ASP A 479 11.82 -4.30 5.52
CA ASP A 479 13.09 -4.98 5.79
C ASP A 479 13.00 -6.51 5.66
N ASN A 480 11.79 -7.09 5.67
CA ASN A 480 11.62 -8.55 5.72
C ASN A 480 11.88 -9.26 4.39
N ARG A 481 11.53 -8.64 3.25
CA ARG A 481 11.86 -9.22 1.92
C ARG A 481 12.26 -8.20 0.85
N PHE A 482 11.84 -6.94 0.94
CA PHE A 482 11.91 -6.04 -0.22
C PHE A 482 13.13 -5.12 -0.18
N ASP A 483 13.51 -4.62 0.99
CA ASP A 483 14.57 -3.64 1.18
C ASP A 483 15.51 -4.04 2.33
N LEU A 484 16.27 -5.11 2.11
CA LEU A 484 17.28 -5.59 3.06
C LEU A 484 18.36 -4.53 3.28
N ARG A 485 18.50 -4.03 4.52
CA ARG A 485 19.44 -2.96 4.87
C ARG A 485 20.01 -3.16 6.27
N PRO A 486 21.19 -2.59 6.59
CA PRO A 486 21.62 -2.44 7.97
C PRO A 486 20.56 -1.70 8.81
N PHE A 487 20.47 -2.02 10.10
CA PHE A 487 19.66 -1.25 11.06
C PHE A 487 20.52 -0.55 12.12
N LEU A 488 21.83 -0.84 12.15
CA LEU A 488 22.84 -0.11 12.91
C LEU A 488 23.74 0.64 11.92
N TYR A 489 23.50 1.94 11.78
CA TYR A 489 24.28 2.82 10.91
C TYR A 489 25.16 3.78 11.71
N HIS A 490 26.25 4.23 11.10
CA HIS A 490 26.90 5.47 11.52
C HIS A 490 26.06 6.67 11.04
N THR A 491 25.14 7.14 11.88
CA THR A 491 24.11 8.14 11.52
C THR A 491 24.63 9.52 11.14
N GLY A 492 25.90 9.83 11.45
CA GLY A 492 26.57 11.06 11.00
C GLY A 492 27.07 11.04 9.55
N TRP A 493 27.04 9.89 8.86
CA TRP A 493 27.46 9.73 7.45
C TRP A 493 28.71 10.53 7.05
N PRO A 494 29.82 10.44 7.81
CA PRO A 494 30.88 11.45 7.80
C PRO A 494 31.57 11.59 6.44
N TRP A 495 31.77 10.49 5.73
CA TRP A 495 32.38 10.53 4.38
C TRP A 495 31.42 11.16 3.37
N GLN A 496 30.19 10.67 3.31
CA GLN A 496 29.19 11.08 2.33
C GLN A 496 28.79 12.55 2.53
N PHE A 497 28.62 12.99 3.78
CA PHE A 497 28.28 14.38 4.08
C PHE A 497 29.45 15.32 3.82
N ARG A 498 30.71 14.89 4.00
CA ARG A 498 31.89 15.66 3.58
C ARG A 498 31.95 15.82 2.06
N CYS A 499 31.63 14.78 1.30
CA CYS A 499 31.54 14.88 -0.17
C CYS A 499 30.49 15.91 -0.60
N ILE A 500 29.32 15.93 0.05
CA ILE A 500 28.28 16.92 -0.20
C ILE A 500 28.81 18.32 0.12
N GLU A 501 29.42 18.52 1.29
CA GLU A 501 29.97 19.83 1.70
C GLU A 501 31.00 20.38 0.73
N ASN A 502 31.94 19.54 0.28
CA ASN A 502 32.94 19.94 -0.71
C ASN A 502 32.27 20.41 -2.02
N GLN A 503 31.20 19.74 -2.44
CA GLN A 503 30.46 20.10 -3.65
C GLN A 503 29.69 21.41 -3.49
N VAL A 504 29.05 21.62 -2.33
CA VAL A 504 28.35 22.87 -2.02
C VAL A 504 29.33 24.05 -2.03
N LEU A 505 30.46 23.93 -1.34
CA LEU A 505 31.50 24.98 -1.32
C LEU A 505 32.05 25.28 -2.73
N GLN A 506 32.16 24.27 -3.59
CA GLN A 506 32.58 24.49 -4.98
C GLN A 506 31.55 25.27 -5.79
N LEU A 507 30.26 24.98 -5.61
CA LEU A 507 29.17 25.66 -6.32
C LEU A 507 29.00 27.11 -5.84
N GLU A 508 29.03 27.34 -4.52
CA GLU A 508 28.95 28.68 -3.92
C GLU A 508 30.11 29.58 -4.39
N ARG A 509 31.32 29.02 -4.59
CA ARG A 509 32.45 29.78 -5.16
C ARG A 509 32.26 30.14 -6.62
N ARG A 510 31.60 29.29 -7.42
CA ARG A 510 31.32 29.58 -8.83
C ARG A 510 30.28 30.67 -8.97
N GLU A 511 29.20 30.61 -8.18
CA GLU A 511 28.20 31.68 -8.14
C GLU A 511 28.82 33.03 -7.75
N ALA A 512 29.74 33.05 -6.79
CA ALA A 512 30.47 34.27 -6.44
C ALA A 512 31.35 34.79 -7.60
N GLN A 513 32.05 33.91 -8.30
CA GLN A 513 32.90 34.29 -9.45
C GLN A 513 32.10 34.76 -10.67
N ASP A 514 30.92 34.18 -10.91
CA ASP A 514 30.03 34.58 -12.01
C ASP A 514 29.36 35.94 -11.74
N LEU A 515 29.19 36.33 -10.47
CA LEU A 515 28.70 37.66 -10.07
C LEU A 515 29.78 38.75 -10.18
N ASP A 516 31.04 38.40 -9.90
CA ASP A 516 32.20 39.32 -10.00
C ASP A 516 32.68 39.51 -11.46
N GLY A 517 32.17 38.74 -12.42
CA GLY A 517 32.57 38.75 -13.84
C GLY A 517 31.64 39.53 -14.78
N VAL A 518 30.66 40.28 -14.25
CA VAL A 518 29.67 41.07 -15.02
C VAL A 518 29.96 42.59 -14.99
N ASP A 519 31.24 42.97 -14.82
CA ASP A 519 31.70 44.36 -14.97
C ASP A 519 32.30 44.63 -16.37
#